data_AF-A0A0Q6P981-F1
#
_entry.id   AF-A0A0Q6P981-F1
#
_cell.length_a   1.000
_cell.length_b   1.000
_cell.length_c   1.000
_cell.angle_alpha   90.00
_cell.angle_beta   90.00
_cell.angle_gamma   90.00
#
_symmetry.space_group_name_H-M   'P 1'
#
loop_
_entity.id
_entity.type
_entity.pdbx_description
1 polymer ?
#
loop_
_entity_poly.entity_id
_entity_poly.type
_entity_poly.pdbx_seq_one_letter_code
_entity_poly.pdbx_strand_id
1 'polypeptide(L)'
;MEIPDYAKGDQELWTPKLVKDALVDAFRMLRRTGGRVGPAAVRAAWPAYRMDQADFMEQSIAGTLRDRSSSRPEYRTRMNVTRMEIVLCGWKGEDGREHPAWFVGIPDSDLREKLEAWVFAELRGDATTDLCIRKGWALATFKRHRDRAAGIIAQSLNTGRVDVW
;
A
#
# COMPACT_ATOMS: atom_id res chain seq x y z
N MET A 1 26.86 -16.02 -8.08
CA MET A 1 25.67 -15.23 -7.73
C MET A 1 25.96 -13.82 -8.25
N GLU A 2 25.41 -13.48 -9.42
CA GLU A 2 25.66 -12.16 -10.02
C GLU A 2 24.86 -11.11 -9.25
N ILE A 3 25.52 -10.04 -8.83
CA ILE A 3 24.86 -8.90 -8.19
C ILE A 3 24.13 -8.13 -9.29
N PRO A 4 22.81 -7.91 -9.21
CA PRO A 4 22.06 -7.17 -10.21
C PRO A 4 22.62 -5.76 -10.39
N ASP A 5 22.57 -5.21 -11.60
CA ASP A 5 23.17 -3.90 -11.91
C ASP A 5 22.59 -2.75 -11.07
N TYR A 6 21.32 -2.85 -10.65
CA TYR A 6 20.69 -1.88 -9.76
C TYR A 6 21.28 -1.88 -8.33
N ALA A 7 21.97 -2.96 -7.93
CA ALA A 7 22.55 -3.12 -6.60
C ALA A 7 24.06 -2.84 -6.57
N LYS A 8 24.65 -2.35 -7.66
CA LYS A 8 26.09 -2.07 -7.78
C LYS A 8 26.48 -0.64 -7.37
N GLY A 9 25.52 0.23 -7.06
CA GLY A 9 25.74 1.62 -6.65
C GLY A 9 25.36 1.89 -5.19
N ASP A 10 25.72 3.07 -4.68
CA ASP A 10 25.38 3.57 -3.33
C ASP A 10 23.96 4.17 -3.28
N GLN A 11 23.05 3.69 -4.14
CA GLN A 11 21.67 4.16 -4.20
C GLN A 11 20.83 3.44 -3.15
N GLU A 12 19.97 4.20 -2.44
CA GLU A 12 19.02 3.60 -1.51
C GLU A 12 18.02 2.73 -2.29
N LEU A 13 17.85 1.48 -1.85
CA LEU A 13 17.01 0.49 -2.52
C LEU A 13 15.70 0.31 -1.77
N TRP A 14 14.63 0.07 -2.52
CA TRP A 14 13.37 -0.38 -1.95
C TRP A 14 13.59 -1.69 -1.20
N THR A 15 13.21 -1.68 0.08
CA THR A 15 13.19 -2.87 0.92
C THR A 15 11.74 -3.30 1.18
N PRO A 16 11.48 -4.57 1.56
CA PRO A 16 10.13 -4.99 1.91
C PRO A 16 9.50 -4.16 3.03
N LYS A 17 10.33 -3.59 3.92
CA LYS A 17 9.88 -2.69 4.98
C LYS A 17 9.38 -1.36 4.40
N LEU A 18 10.20 -0.70 3.58
CA LEU A 18 9.84 0.57 2.94
C LEU A 18 8.59 0.44 2.07
N VAL A 19 8.47 -0.66 1.32
CA VAL A 19 7.27 -0.94 0.52
C VAL A 19 6.02 -1.02 1.40
N LYS A 20 6.11 -1.74 2.53
CA LYS A 20 4.99 -1.87 3.48
C LYS A 20 4.59 -0.52 4.07
N ASP A 21 5.56 0.30 4.45
CA ASP A 21 5.32 1.63 5.01
C ASP A 21 4.65 2.54 3.95
N ALA A 22 5.16 2.55 2.72
CA ALA A 22 4.59 3.30 1.59
C ALA A 22 3.17 2.83 1.22
N LEU A 23 2.89 1.53 1.28
CA LEU A 23 1.54 0.99 1.07
C LEU A 23 0.57 1.49 2.14
N VAL A 24 0.94 1.41 3.42
CA VAL A 24 0.10 1.92 4.51
C VAL A 24 -0.14 3.42 4.34
N ASP A 25 0.88 4.20 3.98
CA ASP A 25 0.75 5.64 3.77
C ASP A 25 -0.13 6.00 2.57
N ALA A 26 -0.02 5.26 1.46
CA ALA A 26 -0.87 5.43 0.29
C ALA A 26 -2.34 5.15 0.61
N PHE A 27 -2.66 4.05 1.29
CA PHE A 27 -4.04 3.74 1.66
C PHE A 27 -4.58 4.66 2.76
N ARG A 28 -3.70 5.13 3.67
CA ARG A 28 -4.05 6.18 4.64
C ARG A 28 -4.38 7.48 3.94
N MET A 29 -3.62 7.85 2.89
CA MET A 29 -3.93 8.98 2.04
C MET A 29 -5.27 8.80 1.36
N LEU A 30 -5.51 7.63 0.76
CA LEU A 30 -6.76 7.29 0.08
C LEU A 30 -7.96 7.45 1.01
N ARG A 31 -7.90 6.93 2.24
CA ARG A 31 -8.98 7.09 3.23
C ARG A 31 -9.25 8.56 3.56
N ARG A 32 -8.21 9.40 3.55
CA ARG A 32 -8.30 10.84 3.84
C ARG A 32 -8.73 11.68 2.64
N THR A 33 -8.47 11.25 1.40
CA THR A 33 -8.82 11.95 0.16
C THR A 33 -10.10 11.41 -0.49
N GLY A 34 -10.56 10.22 -0.10
CA GLY A 34 -11.72 9.50 -0.65
C GLY A 34 -13.10 10.14 -0.44
N GLY A 35 -13.19 11.41 -0.05
CA GLY A 35 -14.42 12.19 -0.21
C GLY A 35 -14.52 12.79 -1.62
N ARG A 36 -15.67 12.62 -2.30
CA ARG A 36 -16.18 13.16 -3.60
C ARG A 36 -15.22 13.41 -4.81
N VAL A 37 -13.92 13.21 -4.71
CA VAL A 37 -12.96 13.42 -5.80
C VAL A 37 -11.81 12.42 -5.66
N GLY A 38 -11.96 11.25 -6.28
CA GLY A 38 -10.79 10.50 -6.73
C GLY A 38 -9.99 11.34 -7.74
N PRO A 39 -8.73 10.97 -8.04
CA PRO A 39 -7.91 11.63 -9.05
C PRO A 39 -8.65 11.88 -10.36
N ALA A 40 -8.50 13.08 -10.91
CA ALA A 40 -9.21 13.52 -12.12
C ALA A 40 -9.00 12.59 -13.32
N ALA A 41 -7.85 11.91 -13.38
CA ALA A 41 -7.48 10.97 -14.44
C ALA A 41 -8.28 9.65 -14.40
N VAL A 42 -8.79 9.25 -13.23
CA VAL A 42 -9.27 7.87 -13.01
C VAL A 42 -10.76 7.81 -12.64
N ARG A 43 -11.39 8.97 -12.33
CA ARG A 43 -12.84 9.17 -12.06
C ARG A 43 -13.61 7.89 -11.68
N ALA A 44 -14.26 7.23 -12.65
CA ALA A 44 -15.19 6.12 -12.43
C ALA A 44 -14.53 4.71 -12.42
N ALA A 45 -13.24 4.60 -12.72
CA ALA A 45 -12.48 3.34 -12.68
C ALA A 45 -11.71 3.16 -11.35
N TRP A 46 -11.95 4.03 -10.38
CA TRP A 46 -11.35 3.93 -9.06
C TRP A 46 -11.76 2.61 -8.41
N PRO A 47 -10.82 1.84 -7.80
CA PRO A 47 -11.19 0.63 -7.08
C PRO A 47 -12.33 0.96 -6.12
N ALA A 48 -13.46 0.30 -6.29
CA ALA A 48 -14.56 0.46 -5.36
C ALA A 48 -14.02 0.00 -4.00
N TYR A 49 -13.69 0.97 -3.15
CA TYR A 49 -13.50 0.72 -1.73
C TYR A 49 -14.83 0.12 -1.25
N ARG A 50 -14.90 -1.22 -1.23
CA ARG A 50 -16.02 -1.92 -0.64
C ARG A 50 -15.81 -1.83 0.85
N MET A 51 -16.31 -0.74 1.40
CA MET A 51 -16.50 -0.55 2.81
C MET A 51 -17.35 -1.73 3.29
N ASP A 52 -16.73 -2.66 4.01
CA ASP A 52 -17.44 -3.79 4.60
C ASP A 52 -18.41 -3.24 5.67
N GLN A 53 -19.48 -3.96 6.01
CA GLN A 53 -20.44 -3.49 7.03
C GLN A 53 -19.76 -3.19 8.38
N ALA A 54 -18.66 -3.88 8.67
CA ALA A 54 -17.79 -3.61 9.80
C ALA A 54 -17.12 -2.23 9.72
N ASP A 55 -16.65 -1.79 8.55
CA ASP A 55 -16.04 -0.47 8.34
C ASP A 55 -17.07 0.67 8.43
N PHE A 56 -18.33 0.40 8.04
CA PHE A 56 -19.43 1.37 8.16
C PHE A 56 -19.85 1.57 9.63
N MET A 57 -19.98 0.47 10.38
CA MET A 57 -20.24 0.50 11.82
C MET A 57 -19.07 1.12 12.59
N GLU A 58 -17.84 0.84 12.18
CA GLU A 58 -16.67 1.44 12.81
C GLU A 58 -16.54 2.94 12.47
N GLN A 59 -16.94 3.42 11.29
CA GLN A 59 -17.00 4.88 11.03
C GLN A 59 -18.09 5.60 11.82
N SER A 60 -19.25 4.97 12.04
CA SER A 60 -20.31 5.56 12.86
C SER A 60 -19.96 5.58 14.35
N ILE A 61 -19.19 4.59 14.83
CA ILE A 61 -18.61 4.54 16.18
C ILE A 61 -17.36 5.45 16.28
N ALA A 62 -16.52 5.52 15.25
CA ALA A 62 -15.31 6.34 15.19
C ALA A 62 -15.60 7.83 14.90
N GLY A 63 -16.84 8.20 14.58
CA GLY A 63 -17.31 9.58 14.76
C GLY A 63 -17.06 10.11 16.18
N THR A 64 -16.84 9.22 17.15
CA THR A 64 -16.45 9.55 18.54
C THR A 64 -14.98 9.30 18.87
N LEU A 65 -14.22 8.59 18.04
CA LEU A 65 -12.78 8.38 18.22
C LEU A 65 -12.00 9.32 17.32
N ARG A 66 -11.77 10.54 17.84
CA ARG A 66 -10.72 11.41 17.32
C ARG A 66 -9.44 10.60 17.17
N ASP A 67 -9.00 10.49 15.92
CA ASP A 67 -7.67 10.05 15.54
C ASP A 67 -6.65 10.76 16.44
N ARG A 68 -6.06 10.04 17.41
CA ARG A 68 -5.11 10.60 18.38
C ARG A 68 -3.79 11.01 17.72
N SER A 69 -3.66 10.83 16.41
CA SER A 69 -2.60 11.36 15.57
C SER A 69 -3.06 12.58 14.74
N SER A 70 -3.68 13.57 15.40
CA SER A 70 -4.01 14.87 14.81
C SER A 70 -2.75 15.67 14.45
N SER A 71 -2.02 15.20 13.44
CA SER A 71 -0.95 15.91 12.75
C SER A 71 -1.56 16.54 11.49
N ARG A 72 -1.78 17.86 11.59
CA ARG A 72 -1.96 18.94 10.60
C ARG A 72 -2.27 18.65 9.10
N PRO A 73 -2.85 19.63 8.38
CA PRO A 73 -3.11 19.61 6.92
C PRO A 73 -1.87 19.41 6.01
N GLU A 74 -0.66 19.31 6.56
CA GLU A 74 0.59 19.03 5.83
C GLU A 74 0.57 17.69 5.08
N TYR A 75 -0.23 16.72 5.51
CA TYR A 75 -0.24 15.40 4.86
C TYR A 75 -0.77 15.46 3.42
N ARG A 76 -1.64 16.43 3.05
CA ARG A 76 -2.21 16.56 1.70
C ARG A 76 -1.33 17.34 0.71
N THR A 77 -0.01 17.22 0.79
CA THR A 77 0.86 17.79 -0.25
C THR A 77 0.60 17.08 -1.59
N ARG A 78 0.68 17.83 -2.70
CA ARG A 78 0.63 17.27 -4.08
C ARG A 78 1.55 16.06 -4.24
N MET A 79 2.73 16.12 -3.64
CA MET A 79 3.71 15.03 -3.63
C MET A 79 3.16 13.73 -3.01
N ASN A 80 2.43 13.81 -1.89
CA ASN A 80 1.90 12.61 -1.23
C ASN A 80 0.70 12.02 -2.01
N VAL A 81 -0.07 12.87 -2.70
CA VAL A 81 -1.11 12.42 -3.65
C VAL A 81 -0.48 11.71 -4.83
N THR A 82 0.59 12.26 -5.41
CA THR A 82 1.33 11.61 -6.51
C THR A 82 1.95 10.28 -6.07
N ARG A 83 2.56 10.21 -4.88
CA ARG A 83 3.05 8.94 -4.31
C ARG A 83 1.93 7.91 -4.14
N MET A 84 0.76 8.34 -3.64
CA MET A 84 -0.42 7.48 -3.56
C MET A 84 -0.86 7.00 -4.95
N GLU A 85 -0.93 7.87 -5.95
CA GLU A 85 -1.30 7.50 -7.33
C GLU A 85 -0.33 6.49 -7.93
N ILE A 86 0.98 6.70 -7.76
CA ILE A 86 2.04 5.78 -8.16
C ILE A 86 1.80 4.38 -7.58
N VAL A 87 1.47 4.30 -6.29
CA VAL A 87 1.26 3.03 -5.58
C VAL A 87 -0.03 2.34 -6.03
N LEU A 88 -1.15 3.09 -6.07
CA LEU A 88 -2.50 2.54 -6.24
C LEU A 88 -2.95 2.39 -7.69
N CYS A 89 -2.44 3.24 -8.58
CA CYS A 89 -2.87 3.32 -9.99
C CYS A 89 -1.75 2.96 -10.95
N GLY A 90 -0.50 2.99 -10.50
CA GLY A 90 0.64 2.96 -11.38
C GLY A 90 0.92 4.32 -12.00
N TRP A 91 1.94 4.39 -12.84
CA TRP A 91 2.34 5.61 -13.53
C TRP A 91 3.05 5.28 -14.83
N LYS A 92 3.28 6.30 -15.66
CA LYS A 92 4.13 6.21 -16.84
C LYS A 92 5.45 6.90 -16.52
N GLY A 93 6.56 6.18 -16.65
CA GLY A 93 7.90 6.72 -16.46
C GLY A 93 8.27 7.73 -17.54
N GLU A 94 9.28 8.55 -17.28
CA GLU A 94 9.82 9.50 -18.27
C GLU A 94 10.43 8.80 -19.49
N ASP A 95 10.87 7.55 -19.29
CA ASP A 95 11.32 6.63 -20.35
C ASP A 95 10.17 6.04 -21.18
N GLY A 96 8.92 6.44 -20.88
CA GLY A 96 7.72 5.99 -21.57
C GLY A 96 7.21 4.62 -21.13
N ARG A 97 7.85 3.96 -20.15
CA ARG A 97 7.41 2.65 -19.65
C ARG A 97 6.20 2.80 -18.75
N GLU A 98 5.25 1.87 -18.88
CA GLU A 98 4.12 1.78 -17.97
C GLU A 98 4.49 0.93 -16.76
N HIS A 99 4.34 1.51 -15.58
CA HIS A 99 4.51 0.84 -14.31
C HIS A 99 3.12 0.59 -13.72
N PRO A 100 2.69 -0.67 -13.58
CA PRO A 100 1.36 -0.96 -13.04
C PRO A 100 1.29 -0.65 -11.54
N ALA A 101 0.06 -0.56 -11.03
CA ALA A 101 -0.18 -0.49 -9.58
C ALA A 101 0.52 -1.64 -8.84
N TRP A 102 1.01 -1.38 -7.63
CA TRP A 102 1.96 -2.27 -6.98
C TRP A 102 1.41 -3.68 -6.73
N PHE A 103 0.13 -3.80 -6.37
CA PHE A 103 -0.52 -5.10 -6.16
C PHE A 103 -0.65 -5.92 -7.45
N VAL A 104 -0.73 -5.28 -8.63
CA VAL A 104 -0.82 -5.99 -9.92
C VAL A 104 0.46 -6.77 -10.21
N GLY A 105 1.61 -6.27 -9.76
CA GLY A 105 2.91 -6.93 -9.92
C GLY A 105 3.11 -8.20 -9.09
N ILE A 106 2.17 -8.54 -8.18
CA ILE A 106 2.25 -9.77 -7.40
C ILE A 106 1.55 -10.90 -8.18
N PRO A 107 2.28 -11.94 -8.64
CA PRO A 107 1.71 -12.99 -9.49
C PRO A 107 0.77 -13.94 -8.73
N ASP A 108 1.04 -14.18 -7.45
CA ASP A 108 0.28 -15.10 -6.61
C ASP A 108 -0.82 -14.34 -5.84
N SER A 109 -2.07 -14.74 -6.08
CA SER A 109 -3.24 -14.16 -5.42
C SER A 109 -3.22 -14.34 -3.90
N ASP A 110 -2.65 -15.43 -3.39
CA ASP A 110 -2.58 -15.72 -1.95
C ASP A 110 -1.61 -14.76 -1.24
N LEU A 111 -0.48 -14.48 -1.88
CA LEU A 111 0.50 -13.49 -1.40
C LEU A 111 -0.11 -12.09 -1.41
N ARG A 112 -0.82 -11.76 -2.48
CA ARG A 112 -1.52 -10.48 -2.65
C ARG A 112 -2.56 -10.28 -1.55
N GLU A 113 -3.43 -11.26 -1.33
CA GLU A 113 -4.50 -11.19 -0.31
C GLU A 113 -3.92 -10.94 1.09
N LYS A 114 -2.83 -11.62 1.45
CA LYS A 114 -2.23 -11.49 2.77
C LYS A 114 -1.57 -10.11 2.98
N LEU A 115 -0.93 -9.57 1.95
CA LEU A 115 -0.36 -8.22 2.03
C LEU A 115 -1.47 -7.16 2.09
N GLU A 116 -2.51 -7.29 1.28
CA GLU A 116 -3.66 -6.38 1.28
C GLU A 116 -4.40 -6.41 2.63
N ALA A 117 -4.71 -7.60 3.15
CA ALA A 117 -5.33 -7.77 4.46
C ALA A 117 -4.47 -7.20 5.60
N TRP A 118 -3.14 -7.32 5.49
CA TRP A 118 -2.23 -6.68 6.44
C TRP A 118 -2.35 -5.16 6.40
N VAL A 119 -2.33 -4.53 5.20
CA VAL A 119 -2.46 -3.08 5.05
C VAL A 119 -3.76 -2.59 5.71
N PHE A 120 -4.88 -3.25 5.47
CA PHE A 120 -6.15 -2.87 6.10
C PHE A 120 -6.15 -3.06 7.61
N ALA A 121 -5.53 -4.12 8.13
CA ALA A 121 -5.38 -4.31 9.57
C ALA A 121 -4.53 -3.19 10.21
N GLU A 122 -3.43 -2.78 9.60
CA GLU A 122 -2.60 -1.66 10.08
C GLU A 122 -3.38 -0.33 10.08
N LEU A 123 -4.23 -0.09 9.08
CA LEU A 123 -5.06 1.12 9.02
C LEU A 123 -6.17 1.17 10.08
N ARG A 124 -6.64 0.00 10.54
CA ARG A 124 -7.57 -0.13 11.68
C ARG A 124 -6.86 -0.11 13.03
N GLY A 125 -5.55 -0.34 13.06
CA GLY A 125 -4.81 -0.59 14.30
C GLY A 125 -5.06 -1.98 14.88
N ASP A 126 -5.50 -2.93 14.04
CA ASP A 126 -5.72 -4.33 14.44
C ASP A 126 -4.38 -5.01 14.71
N ALA A 127 -4.33 -5.83 15.77
CA ALA A 127 -3.21 -6.74 15.96
C ALA A 127 -3.17 -7.79 14.83
N THR A 128 -1.98 -8.05 14.29
CA THR A 128 -1.78 -9.06 13.25
C THR A 128 -2.24 -10.46 13.68
N THR A 129 -2.14 -10.77 14.98
CA THR A 129 -2.62 -12.03 15.57
C THR A 129 -4.13 -12.18 15.38
N ASP A 130 -4.88 -11.12 15.63
CA ASP A 130 -6.34 -11.13 15.63
C ASP A 130 -6.87 -11.20 14.19
N LEU A 131 -6.18 -10.56 13.24
CA LEU A 131 -6.41 -10.76 11.82
C LEU A 131 -6.24 -12.24 11.43
N CYS A 132 -5.13 -12.87 11.84
CA CYS A 132 -4.84 -14.25 11.50
C CYS A 132 -5.88 -15.22 12.10
N ILE A 133 -6.30 -14.99 13.35
CA ILE A 133 -7.34 -15.78 14.01
C ILE A 133 -8.67 -15.66 13.25
N ARG A 134 -9.11 -14.44 12.92
CA ARG A 134 -10.36 -14.22 12.16
C ARG A 134 -10.37 -14.87 10.79
N LYS A 135 -9.22 -14.86 10.10
CA LYS A 135 -9.06 -15.42 8.75
C LYS A 135 -8.71 -16.90 8.74
N GLY A 136 -8.48 -17.53 9.90
CA GLY A 136 -8.03 -18.92 10.00
C GLY A 136 -6.62 -19.15 9.44
N TRP A 137 -5.76 -18.12 9.44
CA TRP A 137 -4.41 -18.21 8.90
C TRP A 137 -3.37 -18.52 9.97
N ALA A 138 -2.38 -19.35 9.61
CA ALA A 138 -1.21 -19.54 10.45
C ALA A 138 -0.32 -18.27 10.45
N LEU A 139 -0.02 -17.73 11.63
CA LEU A 139 0.72 -16.47 11.79
C LEU A 139 2.09 -16.48 11.09
N ALA A 140 2.84 -17.58 11.20
CA ALA A 140 4.16 -17.71 10.59
C ALA A 140 4.07 -17.68 9.05
N THR A 141 3.12 -18.41 8.47
CA THR A 141 2.87 -18.43 7.02
C THR A 141 2.42 -17.06 6.54
N PHE A 142 1.50 -16.42 7.26
CA PHE A 142 1.04 -15.07 6.96
C PHE A 142 2.19 -14.06 6.87
N LYS A 143 3.04 -14.00 7.91
CA LYS A 143 4.20 -13.10 7.93
C LYS A 143 5.13 -13.34 6.74
N ARG A 144 5.45 -14.62 6.45
CA ARG A 144 6.29 -15.00 5.32
C ARG A 144 5.68 -14.57 3.98
N HIS A 145 4.39 -14.80 3.78
CA HIS A 145 3.70 -14.46 2.54
C HIS A 145 3.61 -12.94 2.35
N ARG A 146 3.28 -12.19 3.41
CA ARG A 146 3.30 -10.72 3.41
C ARG A 146 4.67 -10.18 3.05
N ASP A 147 5.73 -10.66 3.72
CA ASP A 147 7.09 -10.16 3.50
C ASP A 147 7.62 -10.57 2.11
N ARG A 148 7.22 -11.75 1.61
CA ARG A 148 7.50 -12.18 0.23
C ARG A 148 6.80 -11.29 -0.80
N ALA A 149 5.52 -10.98 -0.59
CA ALA A 149 4.76 -10.10 -1.47
C ALA A 149 5.40 -8.70 -1.55
N ALA A 150 5.75 -8.12 -0.40
CA ALA A 150 6.45 -6.84 -0.34
C ALA A 150 7.85 -6.90 -0.99
N GLY A 151 8.55 -8.04 -0.87
CA GLY A 151 9.82 -8.28 -1.55
C GLY A 151 9.71 -8.33 -3.08
N ILE A 152 8.64 -8.92 -3.61
CA ILE A 152 8.38 -8.93 -5.06
C ILE A 152 8.18 -7.50 -5.59
N ILE A 153 7.39 -6.69 -4.87
CA ILE A 153 7.19 -5.28 -5.22
C ILE A 153 8.54 -4.53 -5.16
N ALA A 154 9.29 -4.67 -4.07
CA ALA A 154 10.59 -4.03 -3.91
C ALA A 154 11.55 -4.36 -5.05
N GLN A 155 11.62 -5.64 -5.44
CA GLN A 155 12.45 -6.07 -6.57
C GLN A 155 12.01 -5.45 -7.88
N SER A 156 10.70 -5.38 -8.14
CA SER A 156 10.13 -4.75 -9.33
C SER A 156 10.48 -3.25 -9.39
N LEU A 157 10.34 -2.54 -8.27
CA LEU A 157 10.66 -1.10 -8.17
C LEU A 157 12.15 -0.84 -8.39
N ASN A 158 13.02 -1.63 -7.76
CA ASN A 158 14.47 -1.50 -7.95
C ASN A 158 14.90 -1.81 -9.39
N THR A 159 14.26 -2.80 -10.03
CA THR A 159 14.48 -3.11 -11.45
C THR A 159 14.00 -1.96 -12.35
N GLY A 160 12.88 -1.33 -11.98
CA GLY A 160 12.34 -0.13 -12.62
C GLY A 160 13.11 1.16 -12.31
N ARG A 161 14.15 1.11 -11.48
CA ARG A 161 14.95 2.26 -11.02
C ARG A 161 14.10 3.38 -10.42
N VAL A 162 13.13 2.99 -9.59
CA VAL A 162 12.26 3.93 -8.89
C VAL A 162 12.96 4.40 -7.63
N ASP A 163 13.12 5.72 -7.48
CA ASP A 163 13.73 6.30 -6.30
C ASP A 163 12.92 6.00 -5.03
N VAL A 164 13.63 5.82 -3.91
CA VAL A 164 13.04 5.61 -2.58
C VAL A 164 12.58 6.95 -1.98
N TRP A 165 11.58 6.92 -1.10
CA TRP A 165 11.02 8.14 -0.48
C TRP A 165 10.38 7.96 0.88
#